data_AF-A0A5B7CL68-F1
#
_entry.id   AF-A0A5B7CL68-F1
#
_cell.length_a   1.000
_cell.length_b   1.000
_cell.length_c   1.000
_cell.angle_alpha   90.00
_cell.angle_beta   90.00
_cell.angle_gamma   90.00
#
_symmetry.space_group_name_H-M   'P 1'
#
loop_
_entity.id
_entity.type
_entity.pdbx_description
1 polymer ?
#
loop_
_entity_poly.entity_id
_entity_poly.type
_entity_poly.pdbx_seq_one_letter_code
_entity_poly.pdbx_strand_id
1 'polypeptide(L)'
;MREREERELAKTIIKQDQDSTQELNQEVEEVIRSGRYSEGAKRSMKVRMKSQVGVEEIMARKGKLADDTEHKDIWIKRDMNLEEREKEKVLRNEAEEKNEKRTEIEKKNFYWSVLDKRLKKWYLRKKEEVVEEARN
;
A
#
# COMPACT_ATOMS: atom_id res chain seq x y z
N MET A 1 23.14 21.77 -8.85
CA MET A 1 22.19 22.30 -7.83
C MET A 1 20.90 21.51 -7.84
N ARG A 2 20.19 21.43 -8.99
CA ARG A 2 18.90 20.73 -9.12
C ARG A 2 18.87 19.27 -8.65
N GLU A 3 19.85 18.45 -9.02
CA GLU A 3 19.88 17.04 -8.58
C GLU A 3 20.04 16.88 -7.05
N ARG A 4 20.78 17.81 -6.41
CA ARG A 4 20.96 17.81 -4.95
C ARG A 4 19.64 18.13 -4.25
N GLU A 5 18.92 19.15 -4.72
CA GLU A 5 17.61 19.54 -4.19
C GLU A 5 16.58 18.40 -4.32
N GLU A 6 16.58 17.69 -5.45
CA GLU A 6 15.67 16.56 -5.67
C GLU A 6 15.99 15.36 -4.78
N ARG A 7 17.28 15.07 -4.56
CA ARG A 7 17.69 14.04 -3.59
C ARG A 7 17.29 14.41 -2.16
N GLU A 8 17.45 15.67 -1.76
CA GLU A 8 17.03 16.12 -0.42
C GLU A 8 15.51 16.10 -0.24
N LEU A 9 14.73 16.41 -1.30
CA LEU A 9 13.28 16.25 -1.28
C LEU A 9 12.85 14.77 -1.13
N ALA A 10 13.50 13.86 -1.84
CA ALA A 10 13.22 12.43 -1.69
C ALA A 10 13.56 11.92 -0.28
N LYS A 11 14.71 12.35 0.27
CA LYS A 11 15.14 11.99 1.62
C LYS A 11 14.20 12.53 2.70
N THR A 12 13.67 13.73 2.55
CA THR A 12 12.74 14.33 3.53
C THR A 12 11.42 13.57 3.56
N ILE A 13 10.87 13.19 2.40
CA ILE A 13 9.67 12.35 2.30
C ILE A 13 9.92 10.98 2.93
N ILE A 14 11.05 10.34 2.60
CA ILE A 14 11.41 9.03 3.18
C ILE A 14 11.60 9.14 4.70
N LYS A 15 12.17 10.25 5.18
CA LYS A 15 12.38 10.48 6.62
C LYS A 15 11.08 10.65 7.41
N GLN A 16 10.02 11.16 6.80
CA GLN A 16 8.71 11.20 7.45
C GLN A 16 8.09 9.81 7.62
N ASP A 17 8.42 8.86 6.75
CA ASP A 17 8.01 7.46 6.86
C ASP A 17 8.87 6.66 7.88
N GLN A 18 9.96 7.25 8.39
CA GLN A 18 10.87 6.64 9.36
C GLN A 18 10.44 6.86 10.82
N ASP A 19 9.97 5.79 11.46
CA ASP A 19 9.91 5.69 12.94
C ASP A 19 11.14 4.95 13.52
N SER A 20 11.93 4.27 12.67
CA SER A 20 13.01 3.37 13.06
C SER A 20 14.38 4.08 13.11
N THR A 21 15.27 3.56 13.94
CA THR A 21 16.69 3.94 14.06
C THR A 21 17.51 3.71 12.78
N GLN A 22 16.94 3.07 11.76
CA GLN A 22 17.62 2.73 10.51
C GLN A 22 17.44 3.83 9.47
N GLU A 23 18.57 4.39 9.01
CA GLU A 23 18.64 5.57 8.14
C GLU A 23 18.36 5.25 6.65
N LEU A 24 17.11 4.92 6.31
CA LEU A 24 16.59 4.71 4.94
C LEU A 24 16.93 5.87 3.99
N ASN A 25 17.05 7.10 4.50
CA ASN A 25 17.53 8.25 3.73
C ASN A 25 18.97 8.09 3.19
N GLN A 26 19.82 7.28 3.83
CA GLN A 26 21.17 6.92 3.36
C GLN A 26 21.17 5.77 2.35
N GLU A 27 20.09 5.00 2.32
CA GLU A 27 19.88 3.92 1.37
C GLU A 27 19.40 4.42 0.00
N VAL A 28 19.05 5.70 -0.14
CA VAL A 28 18.76 6.31 -1.44
C VAL A 28 20.04 6.38 -2.29
N GLU A 29 20.04 5.68 -3.43
CA GLU A 29 21.16 5.63 -4.35
C GLU A 29 21.02 6.70 -5.45
N GLU A 30 19.88 6.68 -6.14
CA GLU A 30 19.59 7.55 -7.28
C GLU A 30 18.15 8.06 -7.23
N VAL A 31 17.94 9.27 -7.73
CA VAL A 31 16.62 9.88 -7.88
C VAL A 31 16.52 10.44 -9.29
N ILE A 32 15.53 9.98 -10.05
CA ILE A 32 15.35 10.34 -11.46
C ILE A 32 13.92 10.85 -11.66
N ARG A 33 13.76 11.98 -12.36
CA ARG A 33 12.43 12.45 -12.79
C ARG A 33 11.95 11.66 -14.00
N SER A 34 10.77 11.06 -13.92
CA SER A 34 10.17 10.34 -15.03
C SER A 34 9.30 11.27 -15.89
N GLY A 35 9.33 11.09 -17.21
CA GLY A 35 8.52 11.86 -18.18
C GLY A 35 9.23 13.06 -18.82
N ARG A 36 8.57 13.71 -19.79
CA ARG A 36 9.12 14.82 -20.58
C ARG A 36 9.04 16.17 -19.87
N TYR A 37 10.11 16.97 -20.07
CA TYR A 37 10.14 18.44 -20.08
C TYR A 37 8.79 19.19 -20.17
N SER A 38 8.19 19.73 -19.11
CA SER A 38 7.07 20.67 -19.20
C SER A 38 7.14 21.66 -18.05
N GLU A 39 7.00 22.93 -18.39
CA GLU A 39 7.11 24.04 -17.46
C GLU A 39 5.87 24.06 -16.54
N GLY A 40 6.08 24.17 -15.22
CA GLY A 40 5.01 24.16 -14.21
C GLY A 40 4.41 22.79 -13.86
N ALA A 41 4.70 21.71 -14.61
CA ALA A 41 4.15 20.39 -14.31
C ALA A 41 5.03 19.59 -13.34
N LYS A 42 4.43 19.07 -12.26
CA LYS A 42 5.11 18.18 -11.31
C LYS A 42 5.30 16.80 -11.94
N ARG A 43 6.56 16.38 -12.11
CA ARG A 43 6.90 15.04 -12.60
C ARG A 43 7.04 14.04 -11.47
N SER A 44 6.69 12.79 -11.74
CA SER A 44 6.96 11.69 -10.83
C SER A 44 8.47 11.51 -10.64
N MET A 45 8.85 11.20 -9.41
CA MET A 45 10.23 10.88 -9.04
C MET A 45 10.34 9.38 -8.89
N LYS A 46 11.37 8.80 -9.50
CA LYS A 46 11.74 7.40 -9.35
C LYS A 46 12.98 7.35 -8.47
N VAL A 47 12.85 6.70 -7.32
CA VAL A 47 13.94 6.56 -6.35
C VAL A 47 14.47 5.14 -6.43
N ARG A 48 15.77 4.98 -6.68
CA ARG A 48 16.47 3.70 -6.57
C ARG A 48 17.08 3.61 -5.18
N MET A 49 16.79 2.53 -4.48
CA MET A 49 17.34 2.23 -3.16
C MET A 49 18.42 1.16 -3.28
N LYS A 50 19.41 1.22 -2.39
CA LYS A 50 20.52 0.25 -2.32
C LYS A 50 20.05 -1.13 -1.83
N SER A 51 19.12 -1.15 -0.87
CA SER A 51 18.63 -2.37 -0.25
C SER A 51 17.20 -2.65 -0.66
N GLN A 52 16.88 -3.93 -0.93
CA GLN A 52 15.51 -4.37 -1.14
C GLN A 52 14.68 -4.28 0.15
N VAL A 53 15.31 -4.52 1.30
CA VAL A 53 14.67 -4.45 2.62
C VAL A 53 14.11 -3.05 2.88
N GLY A 54 14.86 -2.00 2.56
CA GLY A 54 14.41 -0.61 2.69
C GLY A 54 13.20 -0.29 1.80
N VAL A 55 13.13 -0.87 0.59
CA VAL A 55 11.95 -0.74 -0.28
C VAL A 55 10.73 -1.43 0.32
N GLU A 56 10.90 -2.62 0.88
CA GLU A 56 9.80 -3.38 1.49
C GLU A 56 9.27 -2.69 2.75
N GLU A 57 10.14 -2.11 3.56
CA GLU A 57 9.76 -1.35 4.75
C GLU A 57 8.93 -0.11 4.39
N ILE A 58 9.35 0.66 3.38
CA ILE A 58 8.58 1.81 2.87
C ILE A 58 7.24 1.37 2.30
N MET A 59 7.21 0.24 1.57
CA MET A 59 5.96 -0.29 0.99
C MET A 59 4.97 -0.76 2.07
N ALA A 60 5.46 -1.38 3.15
CA ALA A 60 4.64 -1.80 4.27
C ALA A 60 4.05 -0.59 5.04
N ARG A 61 4.81 0.51 5.09
CA ARG A 61 4.44 1.73 5.83
C ARG A 61 3.72 2.78 5.01
N LYS A 62 3.69 2.65 3.68
CA LYS A 62 2.96 3.52 2.74
C LYS A 62 1.54 3.91 3.21
N GLY A 63 0.85 3.03 3.93
CA GLY A 63 -0.45 3.33 4.53
C GLY A 63 -0.43 4.55 5.46
N LYS A 64 0.59 4.69 6.32
CA LYS A 64 0.75 5.84 7.23
C LYS A 64 0.91 7.16 6.45
N LEU A 65 1.68 7.11 5.36
CA LEU A 65 1.89 8.29 4.51
C LEU A 65 0.59 8.75 3.82
N ALA A 66 -0.37 7.86 3.60
CA ALA A 66 -1.67 8.22 3.01
C ALA A 66 -2.54 9.05 3.98
N ASP A 67 -2.31 8.94 5.29
CA ASP A 67 -3.06 9.67 6.31
C ASP A 67 -2.54 11.12 6.47
N ASP A 68 -1.29 11.38 6.08
CA ASP A 68 -0.65 12.71 6.19
C ASP A 68 -1.20 13.70 5.15
N THR A 69 -1.74 14.83 5.62
CA THR A 69 -2.35 15.88 4.79
C THR A 69 -1.41 16.53 3.77
N GLU A 70 -0.11 16.58 4.06
CA GLU A 70 0.90 17.21 3.18
C GLU A 70 1.37 16.28 2.05
N HIS A 71 1.13 14.97 2.18
CA HIS A 71 1.73 13.94 1.31
C HIS A 71 0.69 13.11 0.54
N LYS A 72 -0.59 13.53 0.56
CA LYS A 72 -1.69 12.88 -0.19
C LYS A 72 -1.43 12.71 -1.68
N ASP A 73 -0.60 13.59 -2.26
CA ASP A 73 -0.24 13.58 -3.69
C ASP A 73 0.99 12.72 -4.01
N ILE A 74 1.53 11.98 -3.04
CA ILE A 74 2.70 11.12 -3.23
C ILE A 74 2.26 9.67 -3.43
N TRP A 75 2.59 9.13 -4.59
CA TRP A 75 2.33 7.73 -4.91
C TRP A 75 3.62 6.92 -4.89
N ILE A 76 3.75 6.01 -3.92
CA ILE A 76 4.84 5.03 -3.86
C ILE A 76 4.41 3.76 -4.60
N LYS A 77 5.19 3.35 -5.60
CA LYS A 77 4.98 2.10 -6.34
C LYS A 77 6.32 1.39 -6.54
N ARG A 78 6.33 0.07 -6.36
CA ARG A 78 7.47 -0.77 -6.74
C ARG A 78 7.66 -0.72 -8.25
N ASP A 79 8.90 -0.52 -8.68
CA ASP A 79 9.24 -0.69 -10.09
C ASP A 79 9.30 -2.18 -10.40
N MET A 80 8.39 -2.63 -11.26
CA MET A 80 8.28 -4.03 -11.69
C MET A 80 8.61 -4.11 -13.17
N ASN A 81 9.24 -5.22 -13.57
CA ASN A 81 9.51 -5.52 -14.97
C ASN A 81 8.19 -5.77 -15.74
N LEU A 82 8.23 -5.83 -17.09
CA LEU A 82 7.03 -6.05 -17.90
C LEU A 82 6.34 -7.40 -17.62
N GLU A 83 7.12 -8.48 -17.51
CA GLU A 83 6.64 -9.82 -17.19
C GLU A 83 6.01 -9.91 -15.78
N GLU A 84 6.62 -9.28 -14.77
CA GLU A 84 6.07 -9.18 -13.42
C GLU A 84 4.75 -8.41 -13.40
N ARG A 85 4.66 -7.31 -14.17
CA ARG A 85 3.40 -6.56 -14.32
C ARG A 85 2.32 -7.38 -15.01
N GLU A 86 2.67 -8.18 -16.00
CA GLU A 86 1.72 -9.09 -16.67
C GLU A 86 1.24 -10.17 -15.71
N LYS A 87 2.15 -10.80 -14.95
CA LYS A 87 1.79 -11.78 -13.91
C LYS A 87 0.88 -11.18 -12.85
N GLU A 88 1.20 -9.99 -12.34
CA GLU A 88 0.36 -9.28 -11.37
C GLU A 88 -1.05 -8.99 -11.92
N LYS A 89 -1.14 -8.52 -13.18
CA LYS A 89 -2.43 -8.30 -13.85
C LYS A 89 -3.24 -9.59 -14.00
N VAL A 90 -2.61 -10.67 -14.41
CA VAL A 90 -3.26 -11.99 -14.55
C VAL A 90 -3.81 -12.45 -13.20
N LEU A 91 -3.00 -12.40 -12.14
CA LEU A 91 -3.44 -12.77 -10.79
C LEU A 91 -4.59 -11.90 -10.29
N ARG A 92 -4.55 -10.60 -10.57
CA ARG A 92 -5.63 -9.67 -10.20
C ARG A 92 -6.93 -10.01 -10.93
N ASN A 93 -6.88 -10.20 -12.25
CA ASN A 93 -8.05 -10.55 -13.05
C ASN A 93 -8.63 -11.90 -12.62
N GLU A 94 -7.77 -12.89 -12.35
CA GLU A 94 -8.17 -14.20 -11.86
C GLU A 94 -8.87 -14.09 -10.49
N ALA A 95 -8.36 -13.25 -9.59
CA ALA A 95 -8.97 -12.99 -8.30
C ALA A 95 -10.33 -12.27 -8.42
N GLU A 96 -10.44 -11.27 -9.31
CA GLU A 96 -11.69 -10.56 -9.61
C GLU A 96 -12.74 -11.52 -10.17
N GLU A 97 -12.38 -12.35 -11.16
CA GLU A 97 -13.28 -13.33 -11.77
C GLU A 97 -13.75 -14.39 -10.76
N LYS A 98 -12.84 -14.88 -9.90
CA LYS A 98 -13.19 -15.77 -8.79
C LYS A 98 -14.14 -15.10 -7.81
N ASN A 99 -13.99 -13.80 -7.56
CA ASN A 99 -14.86 -13.07 -6.64
C ASN A 99 -16.26 -12.81 -7.24
N GLU A 100 -16.36 -12.57 -8.55
CA GLU A 100 -17.63 -12.42 -9.25
C GLU A 100 -18.43 -13.73 -9.25
N LYS A 101 -17.77 -14.86 -9.52
CA LYS A 101 -18.39 -16.19 -9.54
C LYS A 101 -18.84 -16.71 -8.17
N ARG A 102 -18.37 -16.11 -7.07
CA ARG A 102 -18.79 -16.52 -5.72
C ARG A 102 -20.25 -16.18 -5.45
N THR A 103 -20.96 -17.16 -4.90
CA THR A 103 -22.31 -16.97 -4.36
C THR A 103 -22.29 -16.06 -3.12
N GLU A 104 -23.43 -15.47 -2.75
CA GLU A 104 -23.52 -14.60 -1.55
C GLU A 104 -23.06 -15.31 -0.26
N ILE A 105 -23.33 -16.61 -0.15
CA ILE A 105 -22.94 -17.44 0.99
C ILE A 105 -21.41 -17.60 1.04
N GLU A 106 -20.78 -17.84 -0.10
CA GLU A 106 -19.32 -17.97 -0.20
C GLU A 106 -18.61 -16.63 0.01
N LYS A 107 -19.17 -15.53 -0.51
CA LYS A 107 -18.66 -14.17 -0.24
C LYS A 107 -18.67 -13.87 1.26
N LYS A 108 -19.76 -14.20 1.95
CA LYS A 108 -19.88 -14.03 3.40
C LYS A 108 -18.88 -14.89 4.15
N ASN A 109 -18.72 -16.17 3.76
CA ASN A 109 -17.74 -17.05 4.38
C ASN A 109 -16.29 -16.60 4.15
N PHE A 110 -15.96 -16.11 2.96
CA PHE A 110 -14.66 -15.55 2.63
C PHE A 110 -14.36 -14.28 3.43
N TYR A 111 -15.30 -13.33 3.47
CA TYR A 111 -15.20 -12.11 4.28
C TYR A 111 -14.84 -12.43 5.73
N TRP A 112 -15.54 -13.40 6.34
CA TRP A 112 -15.24 -13.82 7.70
C TRP A 112 -13.96 -14.65 7.87
N SER A 113 -13.47 -15.28 6.81
CA SER A 113 -12.17 -15.96 6.84
C SER A 113 -11.00 -14.97 6.81
N VAL A 114 -11.20 -13.83 6.14
CA VAL A 114 -10.21 -12.75 6.00
C VAL A 114 -10.20 -11.83 7.24
N LEU A 115 -11.36 -11.50 7.80
CA LEU A 115 -11.50 -10.56 8.93
C LEU A 115 -11.15 -11.11 10.32
N ASP A 116 -10.41 -12.21 10.39
CA ASP A 116 -10.12 -12.97 11.61
C ASP A 116 -11.38 -13.67 12.20
N LYS A 117 -11.26 -14.98 12.42
CA LYS A 117 -12.36 -15.83 12.93
C LYS A 117 -12.86 -15.37 14.31
N ARG A 118 -12.05 -14.62 15.06
CA ARG A 118 -12.43 -13.98 16.34
C ARG A 118 -13.56 -12.96 16.16
N LEU A 119 -13.51 -12.13 15.12
CA LEU A 119 -14.54 -11.12 14.85
C LEU A 119 -15.86 -11.78 14.44
N LYS A 120 -15.79 -12.86 13.64
CA LYS A 120 -16.96 -13.70 13.29
C LYS A 120 -17.63 -14.28 14.53
N LYS A 121 -16.83 -14.87 15.43
CA LYS A 121 -17.33 -15.45 16.69
C LYS A 121 -17.96 -14.40 17.59
N TRP A 122 -17.33 -13.23 17.73
CA TRP A 122 -17.87 -12.13 18.52
C TRP A 122 -19.22 -11.62 17.97
N TYR A 123 -19.32 -11.39 16.65
CA TYR A 123 -20.55 -10.94 16.01
C TYR A 123 -21.70 -11.96 16.13
N LEU A 124 -21.41 -13.26 15.95
CA LEU A 124 -22.40 -14.31 16.11
C LEU A 124 -22.93 -14.39 17.56
N ARG A 125 -22.03 -14.33 18.55
CA ARG A 125 -22.41 -14.30 19.97
C ARG A 125 -23.29 -13.09 20.31
N LYS A 126 -22.93 -11.91 19.79
CA LYS A 126 -23.73 -10.70 19.98
C LYS A 126 -25.11 -10.78 19.31
N LYS A 127 -25.20 -11.43 18.16
CA LYS A 127 -26.47 -11.61 17.45
C LYS A 127 -27.41 -12.58 18.19
N GLU A 128 -26.87 -13.63 18.81
CA GLU A 128 -27.64 -14.55 19.65
C GLU A 128 -28.17 -13.85 20.91
N GLU A 129 -27.32 -13.08 21.61
CA GLU A 129 -27.73 -12.30 22.80
C GLU A 129 -28.91 -11.34 22.50
N VAL A 130 -28.87 -10.62 21.37
CA VAL A 130 -29.96 -9.69 20.98
C VAL A 130 -31.26 -10.43 20.65
N VAL A 131 -31.18 -11.64 20.08
CA VAL A 131 -32.38 -12.46 19.77
C VAL A 131 -32.99 -13.05 21.04
N GLU A 132 -32.17 -13.39 22.03
CA GLU A 132 -32.62 -13.85 23.35
C GLU A 132 -33.23 -12.73 24.20
N GLU A 133 -32.65 -11.53 24.17
CA GLU A 133 -33.25 -10.34 24.81
C GLU A 133 -34.61 -9.97 24.20
N ALA A 134 -34.80 -10.14 22.89
CA ALA A 134 -36.08 -9.87 22.23
C ALA A 134 -37.16 -10.94 22.49
N ARG A 135 -36.82 -12.06 23.14
CA ARG A 135 -37.74 -13.16 23.49
C ARG A 135 -38.21 -13.14 24.94
N ASN A 136 -37.53 -12.40 25.81
CA ASN A 136 -37.94 -12.13 27.21
C ASN A 136 -38.69 -10.80 27.29
#